data_AF-A0AA95IBP2-F1
#
_entry.id   AF-A0AA95IBP2-F1
#
_cell.length_a   1.000
_cell.length_b   1.000
_cell.length_c   1.000
_cell.angle_alpha   90.00
_cell.angle_beta   90.00
_cell.angle_gamma   90.00
#
_symmetry.space_group_name_H-M   'P 1'
#
loop_
_entity.id
_entity.type
_entity.pdbx_description
1 polymer ?
#
loop_
_entity_poly.entity_id
_entity_poly.type
_entity_poly.pdbx_seq_one_letter_code
_entity_poly.pdbx_strand_id
1 'polypeptide(L)' 'MFSSLGNKVLIDTYFNAVRLKLDEDFIQLLEEEIDRRGIQLDTVERMVKP' A
#
# COMPACT_ATOMS: atom_id res chain seq x y z
N MET A 1 7.31 -5.21 9.94
CA MET A 1 6.07 -5.07 10.75
C MET A 1 4.84 -5.68 10.07
N PHE A 2 4.73 -5.62 8.74
CA PHE A 2 3.55 -6.06 7.99
C PHE A 2 3.68 -7.42 7.28
N SER A 3 4.68 -8.22 7.62
CA SER A 3 5.02 -9.48 6.93
C SER A 3 3.90 -10.53 6.94
N SER A 4 2.94 -10.43 7.86
CA SER A 4 1.75 -11.30 7.93
C SER A 4 0.58 -10.83 7.06
N LEU A 5 0.58 -9.57 6.58
CA LEU A 5 -0.45 -9.09 5.67
C LEU A 5 -0.27 -9.71 4.29
N GLY A 6 -1.34 -10.25 3.72
CA GLY A 6 -1.35 -10.62 2.31
C GLY A 6 -1.23 -9.38 1.41
N ASN A 7 -0.69 -9.55 0.19
CA ASN A 7 -0.41 -8.42 -0.72
C ASN A 7 -1.66 -7.56 -0.99
N LYS A 8 -2.83 -8.18 -1.22
CA LYS A 8 -4.08 -7.45 -1.44
C LYS A 8 -4.42 -6.54 -0.24
N VAL A 9 -4.35 -7.08 0.97
CA VAL A 9 -4.68 -6.31 2.19
C VAL A 9 -3.67 -5.19 2.40
N LEU A 10 -2.37 -5.44 2.20
CA LEU A 10 -1.33 -4.43 2.31
C LEU A 10 -1.58 -3.24 1.37
N ILE A 11 -1.89 -3.53 0.10
CA ILE A 11 -2.18 -2.51 -0.92
C ILE A 11 -3.46 -1.73 -0.58
N ASP A 12 -4.53 -2.43 -0.20
CA ASP A 12 -5.80 -1.80 0.20
C ASP A 12 -5.59 -0.90 1.43
N THR A 13 -4.78 -1.33 2.41
CA THR A 13 -4.43 -0.54 3.59
C THR A 13 -3.65 0.71 3.21
N TYR A 14 -2.66 0.61 2.32
CA TYR A 14 -1.90 1.75 1.82
C TYR A 14 -2.80 2.80 1.15
N PHE A 15 -3.63 2.40 0.17
CA PHE A 15 -4.51 3.35 -0.51
C PHE A 15 -5.53 3.98 0.43
N ASN A 16 -6.04 3.24 1.41
CA ASN A 16 -6.92 3.80 2.43
C ASN A 16 -6.19 4.79 3.35
N ALA A 17 -4.95 4.50 3.74
CA ALA A 17 -4.13 5.38 4.56
C ALA A 17 -3.86 6.72 3.87
N VAL A 18 -3.46 6.67 2.58
CA VAL A 18 -3.26 7.87 1.75
C VAL A 18 -4.58 8.65 1.60
N ARG A 19 -5.68 7.98 1.26
CA ARG A 19 -6.99 8.62 1.07
C ARG A 19 -7.51 9.31 2.32
N LEU A 20 -7.29 8.70 3.49
CA LEU A 20 -7.72 9.24 4.78
C LEU A 20 -6.73 10.26 5.37
N LYS A 21 -5.59 10.49 4.71
CA LYS A 21 -4.51 11.36 5.19
C LYS A 21 -4.08 10.98 6.61
N LEU A 22 -3.79 9.69 6.80
CA LEU A 22 -3.22 9.20 8.05
C LEU A 22 -1.79 9.72 8.23
N ASP A 23 -1.21 9.41 9.38
CA ASP A 23 0.15 9.76 9.75
C ASP A 23 1.18 9.38 8.66
N GLU A 24 2.09 10.30 8.36
CA GLU A 24 3.06 10.14 7.27
C GLU A 24 4.06 9.01 7.54
N ASP A 25 4.51 8.85 8.79
CA ASP A 25 5.42 7.75 9.17
C ASP A 25 4.72 6.40 8.98
N PHE A 26 3.42 6.31 9.29
CA PHE A 26 2.64 5.10 9.03
C PHE A 26 2.52 4.78 7.54
N ILE A 27 2.26 5.79 6.70
CA ILE A 27 2.19 5.61 5.25
C ILE A 27 3.55 5.14 4.71
N GLN A 28 4.64 5.75 5.16
CA GLN A 28 6.00 5.39 4.75
C GLN A 28 6.33 3.93 5.11
N LEU A 29 5.94 3.46 6.30
CA LEU A 29 6.17 2.05 6.68
C LEU A 29 5.42 1.06 5.77
N LEU A 30 4.27 1.45 5.20
CA LEU A 30 3.54 0.63 4.23
C LEU A 30 4.24 0.62 2.87
N GLU A 31 4.72 1.79 2.42
CA GLU A 31 5.51 1.93 1.18
C GLU A 31 6.77 1.08 1.23
N GLU A 32 7.53 1.14 2.34
CA GLU A 32 8.73 0.34 2.54
C GLU A 32 8.47 -1.16 2.45
N GLU A 33 7.33 -1.64 2.98
CA GLU A 33 6.95 -3.05 2.86
C GLU A 33 6.53 -3.43 1.44
N ILE A 34 5.81 -2.54 0.74
CA ILE A 34 5.39 -2.73 -0.65
C ILE A 34 6.64 -2.85 -1.55
N ASP A 35 7.60 -1.94 -1.37
CA ASP A 35 8.88 -1.94 -2.09
C ASP A 35 9.71 -3.18 -1.77
N ARG A 36 9.79 -3.57 -0.48
CA ARG A 36 10.48 -4.79 -0.03
C ARG A 36 9.93 -6.06 -0.72
N ARG A 37 8.65 -6.07 -1.08
CA ARG A 37 7.99 -7.19 -1.79
C ARG A 37 8.05 -7.08 -3.30
N GLY A 38 8.55 -5.97 -3.85
CA GLY A 38 8.58 -5.71 -5.29
C GLY A 38 7.19 -5.54 -5.91
N ILE A 39 6.22 -5.02 -5.15
CA ILE A 39 4.86 -4.79 -5.64
C ILE A 39 4.82 -3.46 -6.40
N GLN A 40 4.43 -3.50 -7.68
CA GLN A 40 4.29 -2.31 -8.53
C GLN A 40 2.89 -1.70 -8.40
N LEU A 41 2.78 -0.57 -7.70
CA LEU A 41 1.49 0.10 -7.40
C LEU A 41 0.82 0.75 -8.62
N ASP A 42 1.61 1.24 -9.57
CA ASP A 42 1.18 1.84 -10.85
C ASP A 42 0.43 0.85 -11.75
N THR A 43 0.74 -0.44 -11.63
CA THR A 43 0.01 -1.51 -12.30
C THR A 43 -1.35 -1.76 -11.67
N VAL A 44 -1.49 -1.56 -10.35
CA VAL A 44 -2.73 -1.79 -9.60
C VAL A 44 -3.73 -0.65 -9.80
N GLU A 45 -3.28 0.61 -9.83
CA GLU A 45 -4.18 1.77 -10.00
C GLU A 45 -4.92 1.75 -11.36
N ARG A 46 -4.29 1.19 -12.40
CA ARG A 46 -4.91 1.01 -13.73
C ARG A 46 -6.08 0.03 -13.77
N MET A 47 -6.21 -0.87 -12.78
CA MET A 47 -7.33 -1.81 -12.70
C MET A 47 -8.54 -1.24 -11.95
N VAL A 48 -8.38 -0.10 -11.26
CA VAL A 48 -9.41 0.48 -10.38
C VAL A 48 -10.05 1.74 -10.98
N LYS A 49 -9.46 2.34 -12.02
CA LYS A 49 -10.11 3.41 -12.80
C LYS A 49 -11.08 2.81 -13.83
N PRO A 50 -12.34 3.28 -13.89
CA PRO A 50 -13.34 2.82 -14.86
C PRO A 50 -12.98 3.16 -16.31
#